data_AF-A0A849ZAD9-F1
#
_entry.id   AF-A0A849ZAD9-F1
#
_cell.length_a   1.000
_cell.length_b   1.000
_cell.length_c   1.000
_cell.angle_alpha   90.00
_cell.angle_beta   90.00
_cell.angle_gamma   90.00
#
_symmetry.space_group_name_H-M   'P 1'
#
loop_
_entity.id
_entity.type
_entity.pdbx_description
1 polymer ?
#
loop_
_entity_poly.entity_id
_entity_poly.type
_entity_poly.pdbx_seq_one_letter_code
_entity_poly.pdbx_strand_id
1 'polypeptide(L)'
;MIVADVAVPIPLARAFSYEVPSHLALGLVLGSRVLCDFQKRQVIGVVVGLGERETDPERPLKPVRAVVDGRPVVPKELLDFLLEVARYYYAPVGEVLRMALPALERGDVERLEEQGELEGLGALNRTKRVGEAREVVVVPTDQVEVPGTLRGQARELLALVRGTGAQPVTRLEERFKNARAASKKLETLGLVRLERRARAIAPIFSEPTERDVPPELTPAQAEAAGKIGASIRGEGDDRSFLLFGVTGSGKTEVYLRAIEACLARERGALVMVPEIALTPQLVGRFRARFGDELAVVHSALSDKARHAMHKRLLAGEVRVAIGARSALFAPVPSLGLVIVDEEHDGSFKQDEGVRY
;
A
#
# COMPACT_ATOMS: atom_id res chain seq x y z
N MET A 1 1.40 -22.66 -25.96
CA MET A 1 2.27 -21.60 -25.40
C MET A 1 1.53 -20.94 -24.24
N ILE A 2 2.23 -20.46 -23.21
CA ILE A 2 1.58 -19.67 -22.15
C ILE A 2 1.36 -18.24 -22.66
N VAL A 3 0.13 -17.76 -22.54
CA VAL A 3 -0.30 -16.43 -23.00
C VAL A 3 -0.85 -15.65 -21.82
N ALA A 4 -0.44 -14.38 -21.72
CA ALA A 4 -0.96 -13.42 -20.75
C ALA A 4 -1.81 -12.36 -21.46
N ASP A 5 -3.02 -12.13 -20.97
CA ASP A 5 -3.81 -10.96 -21.36
C ASP A 5 -3.48 -9.81 -20.41
N VAL A 6 -2.99 -8.71 -20.96
CA VAL A 6 -2.49 -7.56 -20.23
C VAL A 6 -3.38 -6.35 -20.49
N ALA A 7 -3.98 -5.82 -19.43
CA ALA A 7 -4.71 -4.56 -19.46
C ALA A 7 -3.73 -3.39 -19.38
N VAL A 8 -3.71 -2.57 -20.42
CA VAL A 8 -2.83 -1.40 -20.53
C VAL A 8 -3.64 -0.13 -20.26
N PRO A 9 -3.13 0.87 -19.51
CA PRO A 9 -3.85 2.09 -19.14
C PRO A 9 -3.99 3.06 -20.33
N ILE A 10 -4.83 2.66 -21.28
CA ILE A 10 -5.24 3.40 -22.48
C ILE A 10 -6.77 3.30 -22.62
N PRO A 11 -7.43 4.23 -23.34
CA PRO A 11 -8.88 4.29 -23.45
C PRO A 11 -9.44 3.21 -24.41
N LEU A 12 -9.09 1.95 -24.17
CA LEU A 12 -9.60 0.79 -24.89
C LEU A 12 -10.15 -0.22 -23.87
N ALA A 13 -11.40 -0.66 -24.07
CA ALA A 13 -12.11 -1.58 -23.20
C ALA A 13 -11.70 -3.06 -23.41
N ARG A 14 -10.42 -3.32 -23.66
CA ARG A 14 -9.88 -4.68 -23.87
C ARG A 14 -8.47 -4.82 -23.33
N ALA A 15 -8.11 -6.05 -22.98
CA ALA A 15 -6.73 -6.46 -22.77
C ALA A 15 -6.05 -6.83 -24.10
N PHE A 16 -4.73 -6.97 -24.06
CA PHE A 16 -3.90 -7.37 -25.21
C PHE A 16 -3.12 -8.63 -24.83
N SER A 17 -3.08 -9.60 -25.74
CA SER A 17 -2.41 -10.88 -25.50
C SER A 17 -0.92 -10.79 -25.82
N TYR A 18 -0.11 -11.35 -24.93
CA TYR A 18 1.34 -11.45 -25.04
C TYR A 18 1.79 -12.88 -24.78
N GLU A 19 2.85 -13.30 -25.45
CA GLU A 19 3.56 -14.53 -25.09
C GLU A 19 4.21 -14.36 -23.70
N VAL A 20 4.20 -15.40 -22.88
CA VAL A 20 4.92 -15.44 -21.62
C VAL A 20 6.20 -16.27 -21.80
N PRO A 21 7.38 -15.62 -21.83
CA PRO A 21 8.66 -16.33 -21.85
C PRO A 21 8.79 -17.32 -20.69
N SER A 22 9.42 -18.47 -20.95
CA SER A 22 9.56 -19.56 -19.97
C SER A 22 10.21 -19.11 -18.65
N HIS A 23 11.17 -18.18 -18.71
CA HIS A 23 11.84 -17.63 -17.52
C HIS A 23 10.94 -16.72 -16.65
N LEU A 24 9.83 -16.20 -17.20
CA LEU A 24 8.84 -15.41 -16.47
C LEU A 24 7.64 -16.26 -16.00
N ALA A 25 7.42 -17.43 -16.61
CA ALA A 25 6.22 -18.24 -16.39
C ALA A 25 5.98 -18.61 -14.91
N LEU A 26 7.05 -18.88 -14.15
CA LEU A 26 6.93 -19.27 -12.73
C LEU A 26 6.58 -18.10 -11.80
N GLY A 27 6.93 -16.87 -12.18
CA GLY A 27 6.73 -15.67 -11.35
C GLY A 27 5.53 -14.83 -11.75
N LEU A 28 4.90 -15.14 -12.89
CA LEU A 28 3.80 -14.35 -13.43
C LEU A 28 2.46 -14.89 -12.95
N VAL A 29 1.69 -14.03 -12.29
CA VAL A 29 0.34 -14.34 -11.80
C VAL A 29 -0.63 -13.23 -12.20
N LEU A 30 -1.94 -13.49 -12.06
CA LEU A 30 -2.95 -12.47 -12.23
C LEU A 30 -2.71 -11.31 -11.26
N GLY A 31 -2.89 -10.07 -11.72
CA GLY A 31 -2.66 -8.86 -10.94
C GLY A 31 -1.20 -8.38 -10.87
N SER A 32 -0.25 -9.13 -11.45
CA SER A 32 1.12 -8.67 -11.61
C SER A 32 1.21 -7.50 -12.60
N ARG A 33 2.02 -6.48 -12.28
CA ARG A 33 2.42 -5.47 -13.28
C ARG A 33 3.52 -6.02 -14.15
N VAL A 34 3.38 -5.80 -15.45
CA VAL A 34 4.33 -6.24 -16.47
C VAL A 34 4.71 -5.10 -17.40
N LEU A 35 5.94 -5.12 -17.87
CA LEU A 35 6.43 -4.27 -18.95
C LEU A 35 6.20 -4.98 -20.28
N CYS A 36 5.57 -4.28 -21.22
CA CYS A 36 5.25 -4.81 -22.54
C CYS A 36 5.50 -3.79 -23.64
N ASP A 37 5.74 -4.26 -24.86
CA ASP A 37 5.77 -3.42 -26.05
C ASP A 37 4.38 -3.19 -26.60
N PHE A 38 3.95 -1.94 -26.63
CA PHE A 38 2.69 -1.52 -27.23
C PHE A 38 2.94 -0.56 -28.38
N GLN A 39 2.74 -1.06 -29.61
CA GLN A 39 3.11 -0.35 -30.84
C GLN A 39 4.60 0.02 -30.84
N LYS A 40 4.93 1.33 -30.89
CA LYS A 40 6.30 1.89 -30.94
C LYS A 40 6.83 2.34 -29.58
N ARG A 41 6.16 1.98 -28.48
CA ARG A 41 6.55 2.38 -27.12
C ARG A 41 6.41 1.21 -26.17
N GLN A 42 7.10 1.30 -25.05
CA GLN A 42 6.88 0.43 -23.92
C GLN A 42 5.75 0.97 -23.04
N VAL A 43 5.06 0.07 -22.35
CA VAL A 43 3.98 0.41 -21.41
C VAL A 43 4.00 -0.56 -20.24
N ILE A 44 3.54 -0.09 -19.09
CA ILE A 44 3.22 -0.96 -17.96
C ILE A 44 1.74 -1.29 -18.00
N GLY A 45 1.43 -2.59 -17.97
CA GLY A 45 0.08 -3.10 -17.85
C GLY A 45 -0.04 -4.07 -16.68
N VAL A 46 -1.26 -4.55 -16.45
CA VAL A 46 -1.58 -5.53 -15.40
C VAL A 46 -2.09 -6.80 -16.07
N VAL A 47 -1.60 -7.96 -15.63
CA VAL A 47 -2.09 -9.25 -16.11
C VAL A 47 -3.50 -9.50 -15.59
N VAL A 48 -4.46 -9.66 -16.51
CA VAL A 48 -5.87 -9.93 -16.19
C VAL A 48 -6.32 -11.32 -16.65
N GLY A 49 -5.53 -11.99 -17.48
CA GLY A 49 -5.74 -13.37 -17.89
C GLY A 49 -4.40 -14.07 -18.09
N LEU A 50 -4.33 -15.35 -17.77
CA LEU A 50 -3.13 -16.17 -17.94
C LEU A 50 -3.56 -17.61 -18.22
N GLY A 51 -2.98 -18.24 -19.26
CA GLY A 51 -3.28 -19.63 -19.56
C GLY A 51 -2.58 -20.13 -20.81
N GLU A 52 -2.65 -21.44 -21.03
CA GLU A 52 -2.17 -22.05 -22.27
C GLU A 52 -3.16 -21.79 -23.41
N ARG A 53 -2.65 -21.32 -24.54
CA ARG A 53 -3.43 -21.10 -25.76
C ARG A 53 -2.68 -21.59 -26.98
N GLU A 54 -3.45 -22.04 -27.98
CA GLU A 54 -2.96 -22.17 -29.34
C GLU A 54 -2.86 -20.76 -29.95
N THR A 55 -1.73 -20.49 -30.58
CA THR A 55 -1.44 -19.19 -31.21
C THR A 55 -1.30 -19.39 -32.70
N ASP A 56 -1.86 -18.47 -33.47
CA ASP A 56 -1.72 -18.43 -34.92
C ASP A 56 -0.24 -18.14 -35.29
N PRO A 57 0.48 -19.07 -35.96
CA PRO A 57 1.86 -18.86 -36.36
C PRO A 57 2.04 -17.68 -37.33
N GLU A 58 1.00 -17.30 -38.08
CA GLU A 58 1.03 -16.15 -38.99
C GLU A 58 0.91 -14.80 -38.25
N ARG A 59 0.51 -14.83 -36.96
CA ARG A 59 0.33 -13.65 -36.12
C ARG A 59 1.03 -13.83 -34.77
N PRO A 60 2.37 -13.86 -34.76
CA PRO A 60 3.13 -14.08 -33.54
C PRO A 60 2.81 -13.00 -32.50
N LEU A 61 2.65 -13.44 -31.25
CA LEU A 61 2.47 -12.53 -30.13
C LEU A 61 3.82 -11.90 -29.76
N LYS A 62 3.80 -10.65 -29.32
CA LYS A 62 4.97 -10.06 -28.68
C LYS A 62 5.16 -10.68 -27.30
N PRO A 63 6.39 -10.85 -26.81
CA PRO A 63 6.62 -11.34 -25.46
C PRO A 63 6.33 -10.27 -24.41
N VAL A 64 5.95 -10.71 -23.21
CA VAL A 64 6.12 -9.91 -22.00
C VAL A 64 7.62 -9.69 -21.78
N ARG A 65 8.05 -8.43 -21.62
CA ARG A 65 9.46 -8.09 -21.42
C ARG A 65 9.93 -8.42 -20.02
N ALA A 66 9.20 -7.93 -19.02
CA ALA A 66 9.59 -8.13 -17.63
C ALA A 66 8.39 -8.07 -16.69
N VAL A 67 8.54 -8.73 -15.54
CA VAL A 67 7.68 -8.50 -14.37
C VAL A 67 8.25 -7.31 -13.59
N VAL A 68 7.39 -6.33 -13.32
CA VAL A 68 7.81 -5.06 -12.70
C VAL A 68 8.00 -5.24 -11.20
N ASP A 69 7.05 -5.89 -10.53
CA ASP A 69 7.07 -6.11 -9.09
C ASP A 69 7.40 -7.57 -8.73
N GLY A 70 8.05 -7.78 -7.59
CA GLY A 70 8.29 -9.13 -7.07
C GLY A 70 7.05 -9.87 -6.55
N ARG A 71 5.89 -9.20 -6.46
CA ARG A 71 4.60 -9.75 -5.98
C ARG A 71 3.44 -9.07 -6.74
N PRO A 72 2.27 -9.73 -6.88
CA PRO A 72 1.10 -9.08 -7.46
C PRO A 72 0.68 -7.86 -6.63
N VAL A 73 0.58 -6.70 -7.27
CA VAL A 73 0.18 -5.44 -6.62
C VAL A 73 -1.33 -5.25 -6.56
N VAL A 74 -2.06 -6.05 -7.34
CA VAL A 74 -3.52 -6.18 -7.29
C VAL A 74 -3.84 -7.63 -6.92
N PRO A 75 -4.17 -7.93 -5.65
CA PRO A 75 -4.60 -9.26 -5.25
C PRO A 75 -5.82 -9.73 -6.04
N LYS A 76 -6.03 -11.05 -6.12
CA LYS A 76 -7.06 -11.64 -6.97
C LYS A 76 -8.46 -11.09 -6.69
N GLU A 77 -8.84 -10.97 -5.42
CA GLU A 77 -10.17 -10.49 -5.01
C GLU A 77 -10.40 -9.04 -5.46
N LEU A 78 -9.37 -8.19 -5.30
CA LEU A 78 -9.40 -6.80 -5.77
C LEU A 78 -9.41 -6.73 -7.30
N LEU A 79 -8.67 -7.61 -7.97
CA LEU A 79 -8.65 -7.70 -9.43
C LEU A 79 -10.05 -8.05 -9.96
N ASP A 80 -10.68 -9.08 -9.41
CA ASP A 80 -12.03 -9.50 -9.80
C ASP A 80 -13.04 -8.35 -9.63
N PHE A 81 -12.97 -7.63 -8.51
CA PHE A 81 -13.78 -6.42 -8.28
C PHE A 81 -13.52 -5.32 -9.32
N LEU A 82 -12.25 -5.02 -9.63
CA LEU A 82 -11.91 -4.00 -10.62
C LEU A 82 -12.36 -4.38 -12.04
N LEU A 83 -12.31 -5.66 -12.39
CA LEU A 83 -12.85 -6.16 -13.66
C LEU A 83 -14.38 -6.02 -13.71
N GLU A 84 -15.06 -6.24 -12.58
CA GLU A 84 -16.49 -6.00 -12.46
C GLU A 84 -16.84 -4.51 -12.56
N VAL A 85 -16.09 -3.62 -11.90
CA VAL A 85 -16.24 -2.16 -12.03
C VAL A 85 -16.09 -1.73 -13.49
N ALA A 86 -15.07 -2.23 -14.20
CA ALA A 86 -14.86 -1.94 -15.60
C ALA A 86 -16.05 -2.36 -16.48
N ARG A 87 -16.57 -3.57 -16.24
CA ARG A 87 -17.73 -4.11 -16.95
C ARG A 87 -19.01 -3.32 -16.64
N TYR A 88 -19.29 -3.05 -15.37
CA TYR A 88 -20.51 -2.38 -14.93
C TYR A 88 -20.58 -0.93 -15.43
N TYR A 89 -19.47 -0.20 -15.34
CA TYR A 89 -19.40 1.19 -15.77
C TYR A 89 -19.00 1.38 -17.24
N TYR A 90 -18.86 0.29 -18.00
CA TYR A 90 -18.37 0.32 -19.39
C TYR A 90 -17.07 1.11 -19.56
N ALA A 91 -16.21 1.05 -18.54
CA ALA A 91 -14.98 1.81 -18.46
C ALA A 91 -13.79 1.02 -19.03
N PRO A 92 -12.79 1.68 -19.64
CA PRO A 92 -11.58 1.00 -20.11
C PRO A 92 -10.86 0.28 -18.96
N VAL A 93 -10.75 -1.06 -19.05
CA VAL A 93 -10.23 -1.92 -17.97
C VAL A 93 -8.86 -1.47 -17.45
N GLY A 94 -7.96 -1.04 -18.35
CA GLY A 94 -6.65 -0.55 -17.94
C GLY A 94 -6.70 0.79 -17.19
N GLU A 95 -7.69 1.65 -17.46
CA GLU A 95 -7.88 2.89 -16.69
C GLU A 95 -8.49 2.61 -15.32
N VAL A 96 -9.39 1.61 -15.23
CA VAL A 96 -9.95 1.16 -13.95
C VAL A 96 -8.87 0.57 -13.05
N LEU A 97 -8.07 -0.37 -13.57
CA LEU A 97 -6.98 -0.99 -12.82
C LEU A 97 -5.97 0.05 -12.34
N ARG A 98 -5.67 1.07 -13.16
CA ARG A 98 -4.75 2.15 -12.79
C ARG A 98 -5.17 2.91 -11.53
N MET A 99 -6.47 2.96 -11.20
CA MET A 99 -6.95 3.61 -9.97
C MET A 99 -6.48 2.89 -8.70
N ALA A 100 -6.21 1.58 -8.80
CA ALA A 100 -5.75 0.74 -7.70
C ALA A 100 -4.22 0.59 -7.65
N LEU A 101 -3.49 1.07 -8.66
CA LEU A 101 -2.04 0.85 -8.74
C LEU A 101 -1.26 1.86 -7.87
N PRO A 102 -0.31 1.40 -7.04
CA PRO A 102 0.60 2.29 -6.36
C PRO A 102 1.61 2.87 -7.34
N ALA A 103 2.40 3.85 -6.88
CA ALA A 103 3.56 4.31 -7.63
C ALA A 103 4.58 3.16 -7.84
N LEU A 104 5.50 3.35 -8.77
CA LEU A 104 6.65 2.46 -8.93
C LEU A 104 7.79 2.87 -8.02
N GLU A 105 8.49 1.89 -7.46
CA GLU A 105 9.73 2.16 -6.75
C GLU A 105 10.83 2.48 -7.77
N ARG A 106 11.66 3.49 -7.47
CA ARG A 106 12.80 3.84 -8.34
C ARG A 106 13.77 2.67 -8.53
N GLY A 107 13.95 1.82 -7.50
CA GLY A 107 14.80 0.64 -7.61
C GLY A 107 14.29 -0.38 -8.63
N ASP A 108 12.97 -0.56 -8.75
CA ASP A 108 12.40 -1.43 -9.79
C ASP A 108 12.64 -0.87 -11.20
N VAL A 109 12.55 0.46 -11.34
CA VAL A 109 12.84 1.13 -12.61
C VAL A 109 14.32 1.00 -12.98
N GLU A 110 15.22 1.30 -12.04
CA GLU A 110 16.68 1.18 -12.21
C GLU A 110 17.06 -0.26 -12.59
N ARG A 111 16.48 -1.26 -11.92
CA ARG A 111 16.67 -2.68 -12.25
C ARG A 111 16.26 -3.01 -13.69
N LEU A 112 15.11 -2.51 -14.15
CA LEU A 112 14.63 -2.75 -15.51
C LEU A 112 15.51 -2.05 -16.56
N GLU A 113 16.07 -0.87 -16.25
CA GLU A 113 17.03 -0.18 -17.12
C GLU A 113 18.36 -0.94 -17.19
N GLU A 114 18.90 -1.38 -16.04
CA GLU A 114 20.15 -2.17 -15.95
C GLU A 114 20.05 -3.51 -16.68
N GLN A 115 18.87 -4.13 -16.69
CA GLN A 115 18.58 -5.37 -17.42
C GLN A 115 18.38 -5.14 -18.93
N GLY A 116 18.37 -3.89 -19.40
CA GLY A 116 18.10 -3.55 -20.79
C GLY A 116 16.64 -3.74 -21.22
N GLU A 117 15.73 -3.98 -20.27
CA GLU A 117 14.32 -4.22 -20.54
C GLU A 117 13.55 -2.92 -20.77
N LEU A 118 13.94 -1.83 -20.11
CA LEU A 118 13.32 -0.51 -20.23
C LEU A 118 14.17 0.44 -21.09
N GLU A 119 13.62 0.88 -22.22
CA GLU A 119 14.22 1.83 -23.14
C GLU A 119 13.80 3.26 -22.78
N GLY A 120 14.40 3.78 -21.70
CA GLY A 120 14.15 5.12 -21.18
C GLY A 120 12.77 5.30 -20.53
N LEU A 121 12.53 6.52 -20.03
CA LEU A 121 11.39 6.79 -19.14
C LEU A 121 10.05 6.99 -19.85
N GLY A 122 10.02 6.96 -21.19
CA GLY A 122 8.81 7.20 -21.99
C GLY A 122 7.66 6.22 -21.68
N ALA A 123 8.01 4.98 -21.28
CA ALA A 123 7.06 3.96 -20.85
C ALA A 123 6.31 4.31 -19.56
N LEU A 124 6.91 5.19 -18.75
CA LEU A 124 6.47 5.53 -17.40
C LEU A 124 5.78 6.90 -17.33
N ASN A 125 5.53 7.57 -18.46
CA ASN A 125 4.98 8.94 -18.48
C ASN A 125 3.64 9.08 -17.74
N ARG A 126 2.84 8.02 -17.64
CA ARG A 126 1.58 7.99 -16.87
C ARG A 126 1.72 7.32 -15.49
N THR A 127 2.89 6.80 -15.15
CA THR A 127 3.12 6.05 -13.92
C THR A 127 4.01 6.85 -12.98
N LYS A 128 3.45 7.20 -11.82
CA LYS A 128 4.20 7.94 -10.80
C LYS A 128 5.32 7.07 -10.25
N ARG A 129 6.41 7.71 -9.85
CA ARG A 129 7.60 7.06 -9.29
C ARG A 129 7.89 7.61 -7.92
N VAL A 130 8.16 6.73 -6.98
CA VAL A 130 8.59 7.07 -5.63
C VAL A 130 9.97 6.48 -5.39
N GLY A 131 10.87 7.26 -4.79
CA GLY A 131 12.06 6.65 -4.21
C GLY A 131 11.62 5.77 -3.06
N GLU A 132 12.24 4.59 -2.90
CA GLU A 132 12.14 3.86 -1.65
C GLU A 132 12.40 4.85 -0.50
N ALA A 133 11.61 4.76 0.56
CA ALA A 133 11.98 5.43 1.79
C ALA A 133 13.25 4.76 2.28
N ARG A 134 14.42 5.26 1.89
CA ARG A 134 15.70 4.79 2.40
C ARG A 134 16.08 5.70 3.55
N GLU A 135 16.43 5.10 4.68
CA GLU A 135 17.18 5.79 5.71
C GLU A 135 18.60 5.28 5.71
N VAL A 136 19.52 6.18 6.05
CA VAL A 136 20.89 5.80 6.34
C VAL A 136 20.92 5.39 7.80
N VAL A 137 21.30 4.15 8.07
CA VAL A 137 21.43 3.59 9.41
C VAL A 137 22.92 3.47 9.71
N VAL A 138 23.31 4.00 10.87
CA VAL A 138 24.66 3.85 11.42
C VAL A 138 24.70 2.53 12.17
N VAL A 139 25.49 1.59 11.67
CA VAL A 139 25.66 0.25 12.27
C VAL A 139 27.04 0.20 12.93
N PRO A 140 27.15 -0.14 14.22
CA PRO A 140 28.46 -0.28 14.86
C PRO A 140 29.21 -1.47 14.24
N THR A 141 30.53 -1.34 14.08
CA THR A 141 31.40 -2.48 13.74
C THR A 141 31.99 -3.09 15.01
N ASP A 142 32.58 -4.27 14.88
CA ASP A 142 33.27 -4.98 15.98
C ASP A 142 34.63 -4.38 16.32
N GLN A 143 35.05 -3.30 15.63
CA GLN A 143 36.35 -2.66 15.85
C GLN A 143 36.40 -2.00 17.22
N VAL A 144 37.12 -2.59 18.18
CA VAL A 144 37.17 -2.07 19.56
C VAL A 144 38.05 -0.82 19.69
N GLU A 145 39.15 -0.75 18.94
CA GLU A 145 40.11 0.35 18.99
C GLU A 145 39.53 1.65 18.44
N VAL A 146 39.39 2.64 19.33
CA VAL A 146 38.95 3.99 18.99
C VAL A 146 40.15 4.93 19.01
N PRO A 147 40.45 5.66 17.91
CA PRO A 147 41.55 6.62 17.90
C PRO A 147 41.41 7.65 19.03
N GLY A 148 42.48 7.88 19.80
CA GLY A 148 42.49 8.87 20.89
C GLY A 148 42.22 10.32 20.44
N THR A 149 42.30 10.57 19.13
CA THR A 149 41.95 11.83 18.47
C THR A 149 40.43 12.02 18.30
N LEU A 150 39.63 10.97 18.49
CA LEU A 150 38.17 11.07 18.43
C LEU A 150 37.63 11.78 19.68
N ARG A 151 37.09 12.99 19.49
CA ARG A 151 36.54 13.84 20.56
C ARG A 151 35.18 14.43 20.16
N GLY A 152 34.48 14.95 21.16
CA GLY A 152 33.18 15.62 20.98
C GLY A 152 32.09 14.68 20.46
N GLN A 153 31.16 15.25 19.68
CA GLN A 153 29.94 14.58 19.23
C GLN A 153 30.18 13.25 18.51
N ALA A 154 31.29 13.08 17.78
CA ALA A 154 31.57 11.81 17.09
C ALA A 154 31.88 10.66 18.06
N ARG A 155 32.52 10.95 19.21
CA ARG A 155 32.78 9.94 20.24
C ARG A 155 31.50 9.56 20.99
N GLU A 156 30.66 10.55 21.30
CA GLU A 156 29.38 10.33 21.97
C GLU A 156 28.39 9.58 21.09
N LEU A 157 28.31 9.91 19.79
CA LEU A 157 27.49 9.20 18.82
C LEU A 157 27.94 7.75 18.69
N LEU A 158 29.25 7.49 18.59
CA LEU A 158 29.78 6.12 18.54
C LEU A 158 29.42 5.33 19.80
N ALA A 159 29.56 5.93 20.99
CA ALA A 159 29.20 5.29 22.25
C ALA A 159 27.70 4.96 22.30
N LEU A 160 26.83 5.87 21.85
CA LEU A 160 25.39 5.63 21.78
C LEU A 160 25.07 4.46 20.84
N VAL A 161 25.57 4.48 19.60
CA VAL A 161 25.30 3.44 18.60
C VAL A 161 25.86 2.07 19.03
N ARG A 162 26.99 2.02 19.75
CA ARG A 162 27.48 0.76 20.34
C ARG A 162 26.59 0.26 21.48
N GLY A 163 26.04 1.16 22.29
CA GLY A 163 25.17 0.80 23.42
C GLY A 163 23.75 0.42 23.01
N THR A 164 23.21 1.02 21.94
CA THR A 164 21.81 0.84 21.51
C THR A 164 21.67 0.07 20.19
N GLY A 165 22.77 -0.35 19.59
CA GLY A 165 22.78 -0.99 18.27
C GLY A 165 22.56 -0.02 17.12
N ALA A 166 22.20 -0.55 15.96
CA ALA A 166 22.02 0.22 14.74
C ALA A 166 20.97 1.34 14.90
N GLN A 167 21.31 2.58 14.53
CA GLN A 167 20.40 3.73 14.65
C GLN A 167 20.29 4.52 13.34
N PRO A 168 19.08 4.98 12.95
CA PRO A 168 18.91 5.89 11.82
C PRO A 168 19.63 7.22 12.06
N VAL A 169 20.29 7.74 11.02
CA VAL A 169 20.95 9.05 11.07
C VAL A 169 19.95 10.15 11.46
N THR A 170 18.70 10.07 10.99
CA THR A 170 17.65 11.05 11.33
C THR A 170 17.33 11.07 12.83
N ARG A 171 17.36 9.92 13.52
CA ARG A 171 17.18 9.86 14.97
C ARG A 171 18.39 10.41 15.71
N LEU A 172 19.59 10.19 15.16
CA LEU A 172 20.81 10.76 15.71
C LEU A 172 20.84 12.29 15.55
N GLU A 173 20.23 12.85 14.51
CA GLU A 173 20.10 14.30 14.30
C GLU A 173 19.27 15.01 15.39
N GLU A 174 18.29 14.32 16.00
CA GLU A 174 17.51 14.84 17.13
C GLU A 174 18.39 15.14 18.35
N ARG A 175 19.49 14.38 18.52
CA ARG A 175 20.40 14.50 19.66
C ARG A 175 21.73 15.16 19.32
N PHE A 176 22.21 15.02 18.09
CA PHE A 176 23.51 15.51 17.63
C PHE A 176 23.36 16.36 16.37
N LYS A 177 23.58 17.67 16.49
CA LYS A 177 23.45 18.63 15.36
C LYS A 177 24.25 18.25 14.11
N ASN A 178 25.42 17.62 14.28
CA ASN A 178 26.29 17.21 13.17
C ASN A 178 26.33 15.69 12.94
N ALA A 179 25.24 14.98 13.25
CA ALA A 179 25.17 13.52 13.16
C ALA A 179 25.63 12.98 11.80
N ARG A 180 25.25 13.61 10.66
CA ARG A 180 25.69 13.18 9.32
C ARG A 180 27.20 13.20 9.13
N ALA A 181 27.83 14.34 9.44
CA ALA A 181 29.28 14.50 9.30
C ALA A 181 30.04 13.59 10.27
N ALA A 182 29.55 13.47 11.51
CA ALA A 182 30.11 12.55 12.50
C ALA A 182 30.02 11.09 12.04
N SER A 183 28.87 10.65 11.54
CA SER A 183 28.66 9.28 11.06
C SER A 183 29.56 8.95 9.87
N LYS A 184 29.73 9.87 8.91
CA LYS A 184 30.65 9.70 7.78
C LYS A 184 32.12 9.62 8.23
N LYS A 185 32.52 10.45 9.20
CA LYS A 185 33.87 10.39 9.80
C LYS A 185 34.11 9.05 10.49
N LEU A 186 33.13 8.56 11.27
CA LEU A 186 33.24 7.27 11.94
C LEU A 186 33.31 6.11 10.95
N GLU A 187 32.58 6.20 9.82
CA GLU A 187 32.65 5.22 8.74
C GLU A 187 34.04 5.20 8.09
N THR A 188 34.64 6.37 7.84
CA THR A 188 36.01 6.45 7.31
C THR A 188 37.04 5.85 8.28
N LEU A 189 36.76 5.87 9.59
CA LEU A 189 37.59 5.26 10.63
C LEU A 189 37.30 3.76 10.84
N GLY A 190 36.37 3.17 10.10
CA GLY A 190 35.97 1.76 10.23
C GLY A 190 35.15 1.44 11.48
N LEU A 191 34.78 2.44 12.29
CA LEU A 191 34.13 2.26 13.60
C LEU A 191 32.62 2.02 13.50
N VAL A 192 32.04 2.41 12.37
CA VAL A 192 30.65 2.18 11.98
C VAL A 192 30.59 1.88 10.48
N ARG A 193 29.49 1.31 10.01
CA ARG A 193 29.15 1.18 8.60
C ARG A 193 27.86 1.94 8.32
N LEU A 194 27.78 2.68 7.22
CA LEU A 194 26.53 3.31 6.80
C LEU A 194 25.77 2.37 5.87
N GLU A 195 24.68 1.82 6.37
CA GLU A 195 23.80 0.96 5.57
C GLU A 195 22.57 1.74 5.12
N ARG A 196 22.24 1.65 3.84
CA ARG A 196 20.96 2.15 3.33
C ARG A 196 19.92 1.06 3.56
N ARG A 197 19.00 1.29 4.49
CA ARG A 197 17.91 0.35 4.80
C ARG A 197 16.57 0.94 4.38
N ALA A 198 15.59 0.07 4.09
CA ALA A 198 14.22 0.49 3.95
C ALA A 198 13.73 1.08 5.28
N ARG A 199 13.33 2.35 5.25
CA ARG A 199 12.75 3.09 6.36
C ARG A 199 11.29 2.71 6.49
N ALA A 200 10.90 2.20 7.66
CA ALA A 200 9.50 2.16 8.05
C ALA A 200 8.97 3.61 8.08
N ILE A 201 8.04 3.94 7.17
CA ILE A 201 7.42 5.26 7.17
C ILE A 201 6.50 5.31 8.39
N ALA A 202 6.83 6.18 9.35
CA ALA A 202 5.97 6.47 10.48
C ALA A 202 4.58 6.90 9.96
N PRO A 203 3.47 6.40 10.53
CA PRO A 203 2.13 6.79 10.11
C PRO A 203 1.99 8.32 10.15
N ILE A 204 1.46 8.92 9.08
CA ILE A 204 1.09 10.35 9.07
C ILE A 204 0.10 10.58 10.21
N PHE A 205 0.32 11.54 11.12
CA PHE A 205 -0.28 11.65 12.48
C PHE A 205 0.41 10.79 13.57
N SER A 206 1.74 10.81 13.61
CA SER A 206 2.59 10.02 14.52
C SER A 206 2.62 10.54 15.97
N GLU A 207 1.63 11.32 16.40
CA GLU A 207 1.54 11.69 17.81
C GLU A 207 1.14 10.43 18.60
N PRO A 208 1.88 10.07 19.67
CA PRO A 208 1.52 8.97 20.54
C PRO A 208 0.08 9.19 21.00
N THR A 209 -0.84 8.38 20.49
CA THR A 209 -2.23 8.44 20.92
C THR A 209 -2.36 7.41 22.03
N GLU A 210 -2.77 7.84 23.23
CA GLU A 210 -3.11 6.90 24.30
C GLU A 210 -4.16 5.92 23.80
N ARG A 211 -3.99 4.63 24.12
CA ARG A 211 -4.99 3.63 23.76
C ARG A 211 -6.32 3.97 24.42
N ASP A 212 -7.38 3.89 23.63
CA ASP A 212 -8.74 4.15 24.10
C ASP A 212 -9.23 3.05 25.05
N VAL A 213 -10.11 3.43 25.98
CA VAL A 213 -10.89 2.50 26.80
C VAL A 213 -12.30 2.47 26.21
N PRO A 214 -12.74 1.35 25.60
CA PRO A 214 -14.05 1.30 24.95
C PRO A 214 -15.17 1.66 25.92
N PRO A 215 -16.03 2.64 25.60
CA PRO A 215 -17.14 3.01 26.46
C PRO A 215 -18.18 1.87 26.56
N GLU A 216 -19.00 1.91 27.61
CA GLU A 216 -20.16 1.04 27.72
C GLU A 216 -21.16 1.36 26.61
N LEU A 217 -21.66 0.31 25.94
CA LEU A 217 -22.65 0.46 24.89
C LEU A 217 -24.02 0.75 25.49
N THR A 218 -24.76 1.61 24.82
CA THR A 218 -26.22 1.68 25.05
C THR A 218 -26.88 0.38 24.60
N PRO A 219 -28.08 0.05 25.09
CA PRO A 219 -28.80 -1.16 24.65
C PRO A 219 -28.96 -1.26 23.13
N ALA A 220 -29.27 -0.15 22.46
CA ALA A 220 -29.42 -0.10 21.00
C ALA A 220 -28.08 -0.36 20.26
N GLN A 221 -26.97 0.19 20.76
CA GLN A 221 -25.65 -0.07 20.20
C GLN A 221 -25.21 -1.51 20.42
N ALA A 222 -25.49 -2.08 21.60
CA ALA A 222 -25.20 -3.47 21.92
C ALA A 222 -25.96 -4.44 21.01
N GLU A 223 -27.24 -4.15 20.74
CA GLU A 223 -28.04 -4.92 19.79
C GLU A 223 -27.43 -4.85 18.37
N ALA A 224 -27.12 -3.65 17.89
CA ALA A 224 -26.53 -3.46 16.55
C ALA A 224 -25.16 -4.15 16.42
N ALA A 225 -24.27 -3.94 17.38
CA ALA A 225 -22.96 -4.59 17.42
C ALA A 225 -23.08 -6.12 17.53
N GLY A 226 -24.07 -6.62 18.27
CA GLY A 226 -24.38 -8.04 18.38
C GLY A 226 -24.78 -8.66 17.05
N LYS A 227 -25.72 -8.04 16.32
CA LYS A 227 -26.19 -8.49 14.99
C LYS A 227 -25.06 -8.48 13.95
N ILE A 228 -24.33 -7.37 13.84
CA ILE A 228 -23.19 -7.24 12.93
C ILE A 228 -22.10 -8.27 13.31
N GLY A 229 -21.80 -8.38 14.61
CA GLY A 229 -20.85 -9.34 15.13
C GLY A 229 -21.20 -10.77 14.75
N ALA A 230 -22.47 -11.19 14.91
CA ALA A 230 -22.95 -12.52 14.53
C ALA A 230 -22.77 -12.80 13.03
N SER A 231 -23.09 -11.84 12.17
CA SER A 231 -22.83 -11.96 10.72
C SER A 231 -21.34 -12.13 10.40
N ILE A 232 -20.47 -11.35 11.05
CA ILE A 232 -19.01 -11.51 10.93
C ILE A 232 -18.57 -12.92 11.35
N ARG A 233 -19.30 -13.57 12.28
CA ARG A 233 -19.03 -14.95 12.71
C ARG A 233 -19.53 -16.03 11.75
N GLY A 234 -20.34 -15.66 10.77
CA GLY A 234 -21.08 -16.62 9.96
C GLY A 234 -22.26 -17.26 10.72
N GLU A 235 -22.69 -16.64 11.82
CA GLU A 235 -23.83 -17.07 12.64
C GLU A 235 -25.15 -16.40 12.22
N GLY A 236 -25.11 -15.47 11.27
CA GLY A 236 -26.27 -14.71 10.80
C GLY A 236 -26.45 -14.78 9.29
N ASP A 237 -27.69 -14.59 8.84
CA ASP A 237 -28.07 -14.61 7.42
C ASP A 237 -27.84 -13.26 6.72
N ASP A 238 -27.95 -12.16 7.47
CA ASP A 238 -27.77 -10.80 6.95
C ASP A 238 -26.31 -10.49 6.65
N ARG A 239 -26.05 -9.90 5.48
CA ARG A 239 -24.70 -9.46 5.05
C ARG A 239 -24.55 -7.94 4.91
N SER A 240 -25.67 -7.22 4.90
CA SER A 240 -25.72 -5.77 4.72
C SER A 240 -26.59 -5.17 5.81
N PHE A 241 -26.10 -4.10 6.45
CA PHE A 241 -26.78 -3.45 7.56
C PHE A 241 -26.86 -1.95 7.31
N LEU A 242 -28.03 -1.37 7.53
CA LEU A 242 -28.19 0.07 7.66
C LEU A 242 -28.15 0.45 9.14
N LEU A 243 -27.04 1.05 9.58
CA LEU A 243 -26.94 1.57 10.95
C LEU A 243 -27.47 3.00 11.00
N PHE A 244 -28.78 3.13 11.24
CA PHE A 244 -29.43 4.43 11.35
C PHE A 244 -29.26 5.04 12.75
N GLY A 245 -28.76 6.27 12.79
CA GLY A 245 -28.63 7.04 14.04
C GLY A 245 -28.20 8.47 13.77
N VAL A 246 -28.75 9.41 14.53
CA VAL A 246 -28.39 10.84 14.45
C VAL A 246 -26.92 11.05 14.84
N THR A 247 -26.34 12.17 14.44
CA THR A 247 -24.98 12.55 14.86
C THR A 247 -24.88 12.53 16.39
N GLY A 248 -23.79 11.95 16.91
CA GLY A 248 -23.59 11.81 18.36
C GLY A 248 -24.28 10.61 19.00
N SER A 249 -25.08 9.82 18.27
CA SER A 249 -25.66 8.56 18.80
C SER A 249 -24.65 7.43 19.03
N GLY A 250 -23.36 7.67 18.73
CA GLY A 250 -22.27 6.72 18.91
C GLY A 250 -22.16 5.64 17.84
N LYS A 251 -22.61 5.90 16.59
CA LYS A 251 -22.42 4.99 15.44
C LYS A 251 -20.97 4.52 15.30
N THR A 252 -20.02 5.45 15.48
CA THR A 252 -18.58 5.17 15.42
C THR A 252 -18.15 4.06 16.38
N GLU A 253 -18.72 3.98 17.59
CA GLU A 253 -18.34 2.93 18.53
C GLU A 253 -18.78 1.54 18.04
N VAL A 254 -19.95 1.46 17.39
CA VAL A 254 -20.40 0.23 16.74
C VAL A 254 -19.46 -0.18 15.61
N TYR A 255 -18.97 0.80 14.82
CA TYR A 255 -17.97 0.55 13.78
C TYR A 255 -16.68 -0.03 14.36
N LEU A 256 -16.14 0.60 15.42
CA LEU A 256 -14.89 0.17 16.06
C LEU A 256 -15.01 -1.28 16.57
N ARG A 257 -16.11 -1.62 17.26
CA ARG A 257 -16.34 -2.99 17.75
C ARG A 257 -16.57 -4.01 16.63
N ALA A 258 -17.23 -3.62 15.54
CA ALA A 258 -17.37 -4.48 14.37
C ALA A 258 -16.01 -4.78 13.73
N ILE A 259 -15.11 -3.79 13.65
CA ILE A 259 -13.74 -3.97 13.17
C ILE A 259 -12.96 -4.89 14.11
N GLU A 260 -13.05 -4.71 15.44
CA GLU A 260 -12.44 -5.63 16.41
C GLU A 260 -12.90 -7.07 16.21
N ALA A 261 -14.21 -7.29 16.03
CA ALA A 261 -14.77 -8.62 15.76
C ALA A 261 -14.29 -9.22 14.42
N CYS A 262 -14.05 -8.37 13.42
CA CYS A 262 -13.48 -8.77 12.13
C CYS A 262 -11.99 -9.15 12.25
N LEU A 263 -11.20 -8.33 12.94
CA LEU A 263 -9.78 -8.57 13.20
C LEU A 263 -9.57 -9.83 14.05
N ALA A 264 -10.46 -10.11 15.02
CA ALA A 264 -10.45 -11.34 15.81
C ALA A 264 -10.63 -12.62 14.96
N ARG A 265 -11.08 -12.49 13.70
CA ARG A 265 -11.14 -13.57 12.70
C ARG A 265 -10.01 -13.53 11.69
N GLU A 266 -8.98 -12.76 11.95
CA GLU A 266 -7.87 -12.55 11.03
C GLU A 266 -8.30 -11.94 9.67
N ARG A 267 -9.46 -11.29 9.63
CA ARG A 267 -9.99 -10.62 8.44
C ARG A 267 -9.78 -9.12 8.51
N GLY A 268 -9.53 -8.49 7.37
CA GLY A 268 -9.35 -7.05 7.28
C GLY A 268 -10.65 -6.27 7.18
N ALA A 269 -10.58 -4.97 7.46
CA ALA A 269 -11.71 -4.04 7.39
C ALA A 269 -11.38 -2.80 6.58
N LEU A 270 -12.34 -2.32 5.78
CA LEU A 270 -12.28 -1.08 5.04
C LEU A 270 -13.34 -0.11 5.59
N VAL A 271 -12.91 1.11 5.90
CA VAL A 271 -13.78 2.20 6.37
C VAL A 271 -13.71 3.34 5.37
N MET A 272 -14.82 3.60 4.71
CA MET A 272 -15.00 4.70 3.79
C MET A 272 -15.74 5.83 4.49
N VAL A 273 -15.19 7.04 4.40
CA VAL A 273 -15.78 8.25 4.95
C VAL A 273 -15.79 9.33 3.85
N PRO A 274 -16.68 10.33 3.89
CA PRO A 274 -16.58 11.48 3.01
C PRO A 274 -15.21 12.16 3.10
N GLU A 275 -14.73 12.76 2.02
CA GLU A 275 -13.38 13.37 1.99
C GLU A 275 -13.20 14.44 3.07
N ILE A 276 -14.24 15.23 3.32
CA ILE A 276 -14.27 16.26 4.37
C ILE A 276 -14.37 15.70 5.79
N ALA A 277 -14.87 14.45 5.94
CA ALA A 277 -15.06 13.80 7.22
C ALA A 277 -13.80 13.08 7.72
N LEU A 278 -12.80 12.89 6.86
CA LEU A 278 -11.49 12.31 7.22
C LEU A 278 -10.62 13.30 8.01
N THR A 279 -11.16 13.75 9.13
CA THR A 279 -10.55 14.72 10.03
C THR A 279 -9.47 14.05 10.90
N PRO A 280 -8.46 14.80 11.37
CA PRO A 280 -7.49 14.28 12.34
C PRO A 280 -8.14 13.71 13.61
N GLN A 281 -9.29 14.24 14.02
CA GLN A 281 -10.06 13.75 15.18
C GLN A 281 -10.64 12.35 14.92
N LEU A 282 -11.25 12.12 13.76
CA LEU A 282 -11.77 10.80 13.39
C LEU A 282 -10.63 9.79 13.29
N VAL A 283 -9.58 10.13 12.55
CA VAL A 283 -8.38 9.28 12.41
C VAL A 283 -7.74 9.00 13.76
N GLY A 284 -7.66 10.00 14.64
CA GLY A 284 -7.16 9.88 16.01
C GLY A 284 -7.94 8.86 16.83
N ARG A 285 -9.28 8.83 16.72
CA ARG A 285 -10.11 7.81 17.40
C ARG A 285 -9.81 6.39 16.91
N PHE A 286 -9.71 6.20 15.59
CA PHE A 286 -9.36 4.89 15.03
C PHE A 286 -7.95 4.46 15.46
N ARG A 287 -7.00 5.40 15.56
CA ARG A 287 -5.64 5.11 16.06
C ARG A 287 -5.60 4.81 17.54
N ALA A 288 -6.37 5.52 18.35
CA ALA A 288 -6.50 5.22 19.76
C ALA A 288 -6.98 3.77 19.97
N ARG A 289 -7.84 3.27 19.06
CA ARG A 289 -8.34 1.88 19.14
C ARG A 289 -7.40 0.83 18.55
N PHE A 290 -6.87 1.06 17.34
CA PHE A 290 -6.12 0.04 16.57
C PHE A 290 -4.61 0.27 16.50
N GLY A 291 -4.11 1.40 17.00
CA GLY A 291 -2.69 1.76 16.96
C GLY A 291 -2.12 1.76 15.54
N ASP A 292 -0.98 1.09 15.37
CA ASP A 292 -0.25 1.01 14.10
C ASP A 292 -0.90 0.06 13.07
N GLU A 293 -1.98 -0.66 13.43
CA GLU A 293 -2.75 -1.54 12.54
C GLU A 293 -3.76 -0.79 11.64
N LEU A 294 -3.64 0.54 11.53
CA LEU A 294 -4.48 1.41 10.70
C LEU A 294 -3.70 2.03 9.54
N ALA A 295 -4.15 1.77 8.32
CA ALA A 295 -3.72 2.46 7.10
C ALA A 295 -4.69 3.60 6.82
N VAL A 296 -4.19 4.84 6.76
CA VAL A 296 -4.99 5.99 6.34
C VAL A 296 -4.71 6.26 4.87
N VAL A 297 -5.75 6.32 4.03
CA VAL A 297 -5.63 6.44 2.57
C VAL A 297 -6.50 7.58 2.04
N HIS A 298 -5.89 8.63 1.51
CA HIS A 298 -6.64 9.71 0.85
C HIS A 298 -5.82 10.46 -0.21
N SER A 299 -6.51 11.34 -0.94
CA SER A 299 -5.98 12.19 -2.01
C SER A 299 -4.82 13.08 -1.54
N ALA A 300 -4.97 13.75 -0.39
CA ALA A 300 -3.96 14.68 0.15
C ALA A 300 -2.66 14.02 0.64
N LEU A 301 -2.57 12.68 0.65
CA LEU A 301 -1.31 11.98 0.89
C LEU A 301 -0.32 12.17 -0.27
N SER A 302 0.95 12.40 0.08
CA SER A 302 2.02 12.30 -0.90
C SER A 302 2.05 10.90 -1.53
N ASP A 303 2.48 10.79 -2.79
CA ASP A 303 2.55 9.50 -3.49
C ASP A 303 3.43 8.49 -2.75
N LYS A 304 4.48 8.98 -2.07
CA LYS A 304 5.35 8.17 -1.21
C LYS A 304 4.60 7.58 -0.01
N ALA A 305 3.76 8.37 0.64
CA ALA A 305 2.97 7.92 1.78
C ALA A 305 1.87 6.94 1.36
N ARG A 306 1.16 7.22 0.25
CA ARG A 306 0.16 6.31 -0.32
C ARG A 306 0.79 4.97 -0.71
N HIS A 307 1.93 5.00 -1.39
CA HIS A 307 2.71 3.82 -1.74
C HIS A 307 3.09 2.98 -0.50
N ALA A 308 3.53 3.64 0.57
CA ALA A 308 3.90 2.96 1.80
C ALA A 308 2.70 2.25 2.46
N MET A 309 1.57 2.92 2.59
CA MET A 309 0.36 2.30 3.15
C MET A 309 -0.14 1.14 2.28
N HIS A 310 -0.09 1.30 0.95
CA HIS A 310 -0.40 0.24 -0.01
C HIS A 310 0.50 -0.99 0.18
N LYS A 311 1.80 -0.78 0.35
CA LYS A 311 2.78 -1.86 0.59
C LYS A 311 2.51 -2.59 1.92
N ARG A 312 2.19 -1.85 2.99
CA ARG A 312 1.82 -2.44 4.30
C ARG A 312 0.56 -3.29 4.23
N LEU A 313 -0.46 -2.81 3.51
CA LEU A 313 -1.70 -3.56 3.27
C LEU A 313 -1.45 -4.83 2.45
N LEU A 314 -0.72 -4.73 1.32
CA LEU A 314 -0.34 -5.89 0.50
C LEU A 314 0.49 -6.92 1.28
N ALA A 315 1.38 -6.46 2.15
CA ALA A 315 2.21 -7.33 3.00
C ALA A 315 1.44 -7.98 4.15
N GLY A 316 0.20 -7.54 4.42
CA GLY A 316 -0.59 -7.99 5.56
C GLY A 316 -0.12 -7.45 6.91
N GLU A 317 0.81 -6.49 6.92
CA GLU A 317 1.29 -5.80 8.12
C GLU A 317 0.20 -4.93 8.76
N VAL A 318 -0.76 -4.51 7.94
CA VAL A 318 -1.92 -3.71 8.33
C VAL A 318 -3.16 -4.34 7.73
N ARG A 319 -4.24 -4.41 8.51
CA ARG A 319 -5.51 -5.04 8.09
C ARG A 319 -6.71 -4.10 8.13
N VAL A 320 -6.57 -2.90 8.70
CA VAL A 320 -7.61 -1.87 8.68
C VAL A 320 -7.20 -0.73 7.76
N ALA A 321 -8.04 -0.38 6.80
CA ALA A 321 -7.88 0.83 6.00
C ALA A 321 -9.02 1.81 6.27
N ILE A 322 -8.70 3.09 6.48
CA ILE A 322 -9.67 4.19 6.54
C ILE A 322 -9.34 5.24 5.49
N GLY A 323 -10.35 5.76 4.80
CA GLY A 323 -10.11 6.80 3.83
C GLY A 323 -11.33 7.32 3.11
N ALA A 324 -11.07 8.26 2.21
CA ALA A 324 -12.08 8.77 1.29
C ALA A 324 -12.42 7.73 0.21
N ARG A 325 -13.16 8.14 -0.82
CA ARG A 325 -13.57 7.29 -1.95
C ARG A 325 -12.45 6.42 -2.55
N SER A 326 -11.23 6.94 -2.68
CA SER A 326 -10.11 6.19 -3.27
C SER A 326 -9.62 5.01 -2.42
N ALA A 327 -9.97 4.95 -1.13
CA ALA A 327 -9.67 3.81 -0.27
C ALA A 327 -10.42 2.53 -0.69
N LEU A 328 -11.47 2.64 -1.51
CA LEU A 328 -12.17 1.51 -2.12
C LEU A 328 -11.21 0.55 -2.85
N PHE A 329 -10.09 1.07 -3.37
CA PHE A 329 -9.10 0.28 -4.11
C PHE A 329 -7.91 -0.15 -3.24
N ALA A 330 -7.98 0.04 -1.93
CA ALA A 330 -6.95 -0.39 -1.00
C ALA A 330 -6.93 -1.94 -0.94
N PRO A 331 -5.75 -2.59 -1.06
CA PRO A 331 -5.65 -4.04 -1.08
C PRO A 331 -5.69 -4.62 0.33
N VAL A 332 -6.84 -4.48 1.00
CA VAL A 332 -7.04 -4.95 2.37
C VAL A 332 -7.00 -6.49 2.38
N PRO A 333 -6.09 -7.11 3.14
CA PRO A 333 -5.94 -8.57 3.16
C PRO A 333 -7.17 -9.23 3.79
N SER A 334 -7.63 -10.33 3.19
CA SER A 334 -8.75 -11.13 3.72
C SER A 334 -9.97 -10.29 4.11
N LEU A 335 -10.35 -9.33 3.25
CA LEU A 335 -11.41 -8.36 3.54
C LEU A 335 -12.70 -9.05 4.04
N GLY A 336 -13.19 -8.60 5.19
CA GLY A 336 -14.38 -9.16 5.84
C GLY A 336 -15.41 -8.17 6.31
N LEU A 337 -15.06 -6.89 6.34
CA LEU A 337 -15.98 -5.83 6.72
C LEU A 337 -15.71 -4.60 5.86
N VAL A 338 -16.78 -4.03 5.31
CA VAL A 338 -16.76 -2.71 4.67
C VAL A 338 -17.76 -1.85 5.40
N ILE A 339 -17.30 -0.68 5.86
CA ILE A 339 -18.12 0.34 6.51
C ILE A 339 -18.12 1.56 5.60
N VAL A 340 -19.31 2.06 5.27
CA VAL A 340 -19.48 3.33 4.56
C VAL A 340 -20.20 4.28 5.50
N ASP A 341 -19.47 5.26 6.04
CA ASP A 341 -20.04 6.29 6.90
C ASP A 341 -20.65 7.40 6.05
N GLU A 342 -21.74 8.01 6.55
CA GLU A 342 -22.49 9.05 5.84
C GLU A 342 -22.81 8.65 4.38
N GLU A 343 -23.37 7.44 4.18
CA GLU A 343 -23.56 6.80 2.85
C GLU A 343 -24.30 7.65 1.81
N HIS A 344 -25.13 8.59 2.27
CA HIS A 344 -25.88 9.52 1.43
C HIS A 344 -25.03 10.63 0.80
N ASP A 345 -23.76 10.77 1.20
CA ASP A 345 -22.87 11.84 0.74
C ASP A 345 -22.48 11.66 -0.74
N GLY A 346 -22.74 12.69 -1.54
CA GLY A 346 -22.47 12.68 -2.98
C GLY A 346 -20.99 12.54 -3.35
N SER A 347 -20.05 12.79 -2.44
CA SER A 347 -18.60 12.67 -2.68
C SER A 347 -18.15 11.24 -2.96
N PHE A 348 -18.97 10.23 -2.65
CA PHE A 348 -18.72 8.85 -3.06
C PHE A 348 -18.87 8.63 -4.58
N LYS A 349 -19.54 9.53 -5.30
CA LYS A 349 -19.63 9.47 -6.77
C LYS A 349 -18.44 10.16 -7.43
N GLN A 350 -17.80 9.51 -8.40
CA GLN A 350 -16.75 10.12 -9.21
C GLN A 350 -17.30 10.73 -10.50
N ASP A 351 -17.01 12.01 -10.74
CA ASP A 351 -17.52 12.76 -11.91
C ASP A 351 -16.55 12.77 -13.11
N GLU A 352 -15.26 12.54 -12.87
CA GLU A 352 -14.21 12.61 -13.89
C GLU A 352 -13.53 11.25 -14.14
N GLY A 353 -13.25 10.96 -15.41
CA GLY A 353 -12.61 9.72 -15.84
C GLY A 353 -13.54 8.52 -15.67
N VAL A 354 -13.12 7.52 -14.88
CA VAL A 354 -13.97 6.38 -14.53
C VAL A 354 -14.99 6.83 -13.49
N ARG A 355 -16.26 6.94 -13.90
CA ARG A 355 -17.36 7.44 -13.06
C ARG A 355 -17.98 6.32 -12.22
N TYR A 356 -17.18 5.73 -11.33
CA TYR A 356 -17.62 4.66 -10.43
C TYR A 356 -18.48 5.15 -9.26
#